data_AF-A0A800ESX8-F1
#
_entry.id   AF-A0A800ESX8-F1
#
_cell.length_a   1.000
_cell.length_b   1.000
_cell.length_c   1.000
_cell.angle_alpha   90.00
_cell.angle_beta   90.00
_cell.angle_gamma   90.00
#
_symmetry.space_group_name_H-M   'P 1'
#
loop_
_entity.id
_entity.type
_entity.pdbx_description
1 polymer ?
#
loop_
_entity_poly.entity_id
_entity_poly.type
_entity_poly.pdbx_seq_one_letter_code
_entity_poly.pdbx_strand_id
1 'polypeptide(L)'
;MTRLLEAGPIMTTPSVCAGSSPVPIPATEVHTVFSEHVGTEFQVWIAHPVPGIMPFPPGPRRVLYVLDANLFFGTAVEMTRIMSQLYGELPPLVVVGVAYPTDDPVLQAELRARDFTPSSDSGFEEMAKRIPGAREPTLPEGERLGGAARFLAFLRDELQPFVRETVSVSETGSTVFGSSLGGLFVLHALFSEPDTFDSYIATSPAIWWDGEAVLGLEAQRAVSGDLDAALVLAVGALEENPQIPMLAQFKMVTNVNRMEETLSARKHASLRLSRFVLEGESHTSVVPVALTRGLRAIYSRRP
;
A
#
# COMPACT_ATOMS: atom_id res chain seq x y z
N MET A 1 14.37 14.89 -74.32
CA MET A 1 13.62 15.04 -73.05
C MET A 1 13.31 13.65 -72.52
N THR A 2 14.23 13.10 -71.73
CA THR A 2 14.07 11.80 -71.07
C THR A 2 13.66 12.09 -69.63
N ARG A 3 12.39 11.83 -69.27
CA ARG A 3 11.89 12.05 -67.91
C ARG A 3 12.52 11.02 -66.97
N LEU A 4 13.25 11.52 -65.97
CA LEU A 4 13.60 10.76 -64.77
C LEU A 4 12.30 10.37 -64.04
N LEU A 5 12.17 9.08 -63.72
CA LEU A 5 11.22 8.60 -62.73
C LEU A 5 11.89 8.76 -61.36
N GLU A 6 11.42 9.72 -60.56
CA GLU A 6 11.73 9.79 -59.14
C GLU A 6 11.05 8.63 -58.41
N ALA A 7 11.84 7.72 -57.85
CA ALA A 7 11.35 6.72 -56.91
C ALA A 7 11.13 7.39 -55.56
N GLY A 8 9.86 7.54 -55.14
CA GLY A 8 9.51 7.99 -53.80
C GLY A 8 9.98 7.01 -52.71
N PRO A 9 10.14 7.47 -51.45
CA PRO A 9 10.66 6.64 -50.38
C PRO A 9 9.70 5.47 -50.08
N ILE A 10 10.23 4.25 -50.12
CA ILE A 10 9.53 3.04 -49.71
C ILE A 10 9.42 3.09 -48.18
N MET A 11 8.28 3.54 -47.66
CA MET A 11 7.94 3.31 -46.25
C MET A 11 7.57 1.84 -46.09
N THR A 12 8.52 1.03 -45.61
CA THR A 12 8.21 -0.33 -45.15
C THR A 12 7.44 -0.22 -43.84
N THR A 13 6.12 -0.44 -43.89
CA THR A 13 5.34 -0.63 -42.68
C THR A 13 5.87 -1.88 -41.96
N PRO A 14 6.11 -1.82 -40.64
CA PRO A 14 6.53 -3.01 -39.90
C PRO A 14 5.46 -4.08 -40.05
N SER A 15 5.89 -5.29 -40.40
CA SER A 15 5.00 -6.45 -40.48
C SER A 15 4.58 -6.83 -39.07
N VAL A 16 3.41 -6.35 -38.64
CA VAL A 16 2.84 -6.69 -37.34
C VAL A 16 2.29 -8.12 -37.43
N CYS A 17 2.85 -9.03 -36.64
CA CYS A 17 2.27 -10.36 -36.47
C CYS A 17 0.84 -10.21 -35.93
N ALA A 18 -0.13 -10.90 -36.53
CA ALA A 18 -1.51 -10.86 -36.08
C ALA A 18 -1.63 -11.48 -34.68
N GLY A 19 -2.19 -10.73 -33.72
CA GLY A 19 -2.49 -11.18 -32.37
C GLY A 19 -2.10 -10.16 -31.32
N SER A 20 -2.99 -9.93 -30.35
CA SER A 20 -2.69 -9.21 -29.12
C SER A 20 -2.65 -10.20 -27.97
N SER A 21 -1.61 -10.14 -27.14
CA SER A 21 -1.54 -10.87 -25.88
C SER A 21 -1.43 -9.88 -24.72
N PRO A 22 -1.98 -10.19 -23.54
CA PRO A 22 -1.72 -9.39 -22.34
C PRO A 22 -0.22 -9.29 -22.07
N VAL A 23 0.21 -8.19 -21.44
CA VAL A 23 1.59 -8.02 -20.97
C VAL A 23 1.65 -8.53 -19.53
N PRO A 24 2.24 -9.71 -19.25
CA PRO A 24 2.38 -10.19 -17.88
C PRO A 24 3.49 -9.42 -17.16
N ILE A 25 3.37 -9.29 -15.84
CA ILE A 25 4.52 -8.93 -14.99
C ILE A 25 5.34 -10.21 -14.79
N PRO A 26 6.63 -10.27 -15.18
CA PRO A 26 7.42 -11.49 -15.03
C PRO A 26 7.59 -11.92 -13.57
N ALA A 27 7.75 -13.22 -13.34
CA ALA A 27 7.98 -13.80 -12.01
C ALA A 27 6.95 -13.36 -10.95
N THR A 28 5.68 -13.32 -11.36
CA THR A 28 4.53 -13.11 -10.48
C THR A 28 3.53 -14.25 -10.62
N GLU A 29 2.78 -14.49 -9.56
CA GLU A 29 1.71 -15.48 -9.48
C GLU A 29 0.53 -14.92 -8.69
N VAL A 30 -0.63 -15.55 -8.84
CA VAL A 30 -1.87 -15.16 -8.16
C VAL A 30 -2.50 -16.40 -7.53
N HIS A 31 -2.94 -16.24 -6.28
CA HIS A 31 -3.62 -17.26 -5.50
C HIS A 31 -4.94 -16.71 -4.96
N THR A 32 -6.01 -17.49 -5.03
CA THR A 32 -7.27 -17.15 -4.35
C THR A 32 -7.21 -17.70 -2.93
N VAL A 33 -7.43 -16.84 -1.93
CA VAL A 33 -7.46 -17.23 -0.52
C VAL A 33 -8.80 -16.80 0.07
N PHE A 34 -9.58 -17.77 0.55
CA PHE A 34 -10.78 -17.48 1.34
C PHE A 34 -10.38 -17.18 2.78
N SER A 35 -10.94 -16.10 3.34
CA SER A 35 -10.74 -15.73 4.73
C SER A 35 -11.94 -16.10 5.58
N GLU A 36 -11.73 -16.87 6.64
CA GLU A 36 -12.78 -17.18 7.62
C GLU A 36 -13.03 -15.97 8.53
N HIS A 37 -12.00 -15.18 8.84
CA HIS A 37 -12.15 -13.95 9.62
C HIS A 37 -13.02 -12.90 8.93
N VAL A 38 -12.89 -12.76 7.60
CA VAL A 38 -13.63 -11.74 6.84
C VAL A 38 -14.91 -12.32 6.22
N GLY A 39 -14.92 -13.60 5.85
CA GLY A 39 -16.01 -14.29 5.17
C GLY A 39 -16.03 -14.08 3.66
N THR A 40 -14.87 -13.86 3.03
CA THR A 40 -14.77 -13.62 1.58
C THR A 40 -13.44 -14.06 0.98
N GLU A 41 -13.36 -14.08 -0.34
CA GLU A 41 -12.14 -14.37 -1.08
C GLU A 41 -11.30 -13.11 -1.34
N PHE A 42 -10.00 -13.25 -1.18
CA PHE A 42 -8.98 -12.30 -1.61
C PHE A 42 -8.15 -12.89 -2.74
N GLN A 43 -7.65 -12.02 -3.61
CA GLN A 43 -6.59 -12.36 -4.55
C GLN A 43 -5.24 -11.99 -3.91
N VAL A 44 -4.39 -12.99 -3.70
CA VAL A 44 -3.04 -12.81 -3.17
C VAL A 44 -2.06 -12.88 -4.33
N TRP A 45 -1.50 -11.71 -4.68
CA TRP A 45 -0.55 -11.59 -5.80
C TRP A 45 0.87 -11.63 -5.25
N ILE A 46 1.68 -12.58 -5.69
CA ILE A 46 3.05 -12.76 -5.19
C ILE A 46 4.01 -12.42 -6.31
N ALA A 47 4.96 -11.53 -6.05
CA ALA A 47 6.09 -11.27 -6.93
C ALA A 47 7.40 -11.72 -6.28
N HIS A 48 8.15 -12.52 -7.02
CA HIS A 48 9.46 -12.97 -6.60
C HIS A 48 10.53 -11.92 -6.97
N PRO A 49 11.54 -11.71 -6.13
CA PRO A 49 12.68 -10.90 -6.51
C PRO A 49 13.42 -11.59 -7.66
N VAL A 50 13.84 -10.81 -8.65
CA VAL A 50 14.60 -11.32 -9.80
C VAL A 50 16.09 -10.99 -9.59
N PRO A 51 17.03 -11.93 -9.80
CA PRO A 51 18.46 -11.65 -9.64
C PRO A 51 18.89 -10.44 -10.47
N GLY A 52 19.76 -9.62 -9.88
CA GLY A 52 20.34 -8.46 -10.55
C GLY A 52 21.76 -8.75 -11.05
N ILE A 53 22.57 -7.70 -11.15
CA ILE A 53 24.01 -7.81 -11.43
C ILE A 53 24.71 -8.63 -10.33
N MET A 54 24.26 -8.45 -9.09
CA MET A 54 24.75 -9.19 -7.93
C MET A 54 23.83 -10.39 -7.62
N PRO A 55 24.39 -11.56 -7.28
CA PRO A 55 23.59 -12.68 -6.81
C PRO A 55 22.93 -12.34 -5.47
N PHE A 56 21.80 -12.97 -5.18
CA PHE A 56 21.16 -12.77 -3.89
C PHE A 56 21.99 -13.34 -2.74
N PRO A 57 21.99 -12.69 -1.57
CA PRO A 57 22.54 -13.31 -0.36
C PRO A 57 21.79 -14.61 -0.04
N PRO A 58 22.44 -15.59 0.61
CA PRO A 58 21.77 -16.80 1.07
C PRO A 58 20.74 -16.47 2.16
N GLY A 59 19.78 -17.37 2.36
CA GLY A 59 18.75 -17.25 3.40
C GLY A 59 17.38 -16.79 2.89
N PRO A 60 16.37 -16.86 3.78
CA PRO A 60 14.99 -16.53 3.44
C PRO A 60 14.82 -15.03 3.10
N ARG A 61 13.84 -14.71 2.26
CA ARG A 61 13.58 -13.34 1.81
C ARG A 61 12.67 -12.60 2.78
N ARG A 62 12.86 -11.29 2.91
CA ARG A 62 11.91 -10.43 3.63
C ARG A 62 10.68 -10.16 2.75
N VAL A 63 9.56 -9.82 3.38
CA VAL A 63 8.27 -9.68 2.72
C VAL A 63 7.76 -8.25 2.82
N LEU A 64 7.33 -7.70 1.69
CA LEU A 64 6.55 -6.48 1.61
C LEU A 64 5.09 -6.83 1.29
N TYR A 65 4.20 -6.67 2.27
CA TYR A 65 2.76 -6.74 2.10
C TYR A 65 2.24 -5.41 1.55
N VAL A 66 1.56 -5.45 0.41
CA VAL A 66 1.02 -4.29 -0.29
C VAL A 66 -0.49 -4.36 -0.26
N LEU A 67 -1.12 -3.48 0.51
CA LEU A 67 -2.57 -3.31 0.51
C LEU A 67 -3.01 -2.61 -0.78
N ASP A 68 -4.30 -2.72 -1.13
CA ASP A 68 -4.83 -2.18 -2.39
C ASP A 68 -4.00 -2.65 -3.61
N ALA A 69 -3.65 -3.93 -3.66
CA ALA A 69 -2.73 -4.44 -4.69
C ALA A 69 -3.28 -4.28 -6.12
N ASN A 70 -4.60 -4.24 -6.31
CA ASN A 70 -5.24 -3.88 -7.58
C ASN A 70 -4.74 -2.51 -8.12
N LEU A 71 -4.34 -1.58 -7.24
CA LEU A 71 -3.83 -0.25 -7.60
C LEU A 71 -2.30 -0.16 -7.58
N PHE A 72 -1.65 -0.85 -6.63
CA PHE A 72 -0.25 -0.55 -6.27
C PHE A 72 0.74 -1.68 -6.57
N PHE A 73 0.28 -2.89 -6.92
CA PHE A 73 1.16 -4.05 -7.05
C PHE A 73 2.27 -3.84 -8.09
N GLY A 74 1.92 -3.50 -9.33
CA GLY A 74 2.92 -3.32 -10.40
C GLY A 74 3.99 -2.28 -10.06
N THR A 75 3.59 -1.17 -9.46
CA THR A 75 4.51 -0.13 -8.97
C THR A 75 5.44 -0.68 -7.89
N ALA A 76 4.90 -1.40 -6.90
CA ALA A 76 5.71 -1.97 -5.83
C ALA A 76 6.69 -3.03 -6.34
N VAL A 77 6.26 -3.88 -7.27
CA VAL A 77 7.10 -4.91 -7.88
C VAL A 77 8.29 -4.29 -8.60
N GLU A 78 8.06 -3.33 -9.50
CA GLU A 78 9.15 -2.77 -10.28
C GLU A 78 10.07 -1.86 -9.46
N MET A 79 9.55 -1.11 -8.48
CA MET A 79 10.39 -0.30 -7.60
C MET A 79 11.30 -1.16 -6.72
N THR A 80 10.78 -2.24 -6.13
CA THR A 80 11.61 -3.14 -5.31
C THR A 80 12.67 -3.86 -6.15
N ARG A 81 12.33 -4.26 -7.38
CA ARG A 81 13.27 -4.89 -8.32
C ARG A 81 14.38 -3.94 -8.75
N ILE A 82 14.05 -2.75 -9.25
CA ILE A 82 15.05 -1.79 -9.72
C ILE A 82 16.03 -1.42 -8.60
N MET A 83 15.50 -1.13 -7.40
CA MET A 83 16.32 -0.73 -6.25
C MET A 83 17.19 -1.88 -5.71
N SER A 84 16.77 -3.13 -5.90
CA SER A 84 17.57 -4.32 -5.54
C SER A 84 18.59 -4.68 -6.63
N GLN A 85 18.19 -4.72 -7.89
CA GLN A 85 18.96 -5.31 -8.99
C GLN A 85 20.13 -4.47 -9.49
N LEU A 86 19.97 -3.15 -9.55
CA LEU A 86 20.97 -2.28 -10.18
C LEU A 86 22.15 -1.99 -9.25
N TYR A 87 21.85 -1.55 -8.03
CA TYR A 87 22.87 -1.07 -7.08
C TYR A 87 22.72 -1.64 -5.67
N GLY A 88 21.76 -2.55 -5.43
CA GLY A 88 21.56 -3.17 -4.12
C GLY A 88 21.16 -2.20 -3.01
N GLU A 89 20.40 -1.14 -3.33
CA GLU A 89 19.87 -0.19 -2.34
C GLU A 89 18.91 -0.87 -1.36
N LEU A 90 18.19 -1.88 -1.84
CA LEU A 90 17.32 -2.74 -1.03
C LEU A 90 17.82 -4.18 -1.05
N PRO A 91 17.59 -4.96 0.02
CA PRO A 91 17.67 -6.41 -0.08
C PRO A 91 16.61 -6.93 -1.08
N PRO A 92 16.77 -8.15 -1.63
CA PRO A 92 15.70 -8.76 -2.42
C PRO A 92 14.46 -9.02 -1.53
N LEU A 93 13.33 -8.48 -1.96
CA LEU A 93 12.04 -8.60 -1.27
C LEU A 93 11.09 -9.48 -2.08
N VAL A 94 10.32 -10.31 -1.39
CA VAL A 94 9.07 -10.87 -1.94
C VAL A 94 7.98 -9.83 -1.75
N VAL A 95 7.25 -9.49 -2.80
CA VAL A 95 6.10 -8.57 -2.71
C VAL A 95 4.83 -9.40 -2.69
N VAL A 96 4.02 -9.25 -1.64
CA VAL A 96 2.73 -9.91 -1.48
C VAL A 96 1.64 -8.83 -1.53
N GLY A 97 0.97 -8.73 -2.66
CA GLY A 97 -0.19 -7.88 -2.85
C GLY A 97 -1.46 -8.53 -2.30
N VAL A 98 -2.22 -7.79 -1.50
CA VAL A 98 -3.59 -8.15 -1.08
C VAL A 98 -4.57 -7.40 -1.96
N ALA A 99 -5.21 -8.12 -2.87
CA ALA A 99 -6.16 -7.62 -3.86
C ALA A 99 -7.55 -8.22 -3.67
N TYR A 100 -8.52 -7.58 -4.30
CA TYR A 100 -9.89 -8.08 -4.40
C TYR A 100 -10.10 -8.78 -5.75
N PRO A 101 -10.92 -9.85 -5.83
CA PRO A 101 -11.26 -10.55 -7.07
C PRO A 101 -12.24 -9.76 -7.94
N THR A 102 -11.93 -8.49 -8.22
CA THR A 102 -12.76 -7.59 -9.02
C THR A 102 -11.92 -6.59 -9.79
N ASP A 103 -12.37 -6.28 -11.00
CA ASP A 103 -11.89 -5.15 -11.80
C ASP A 103 -12.86 -3.96 -11.75
N ASP A 104 -13.99 -4.06 -11.03
CA ASP A 104 -14.92 -2.95 -10.83
C ASP A 104 -14.38 -2.00 -9.74
N PRO A 105 -14.00 -0.77 -10.09
CA PRO A 105 -13.43 0.18 -9.13
C PRO A 105 -14.43 0.61 -8.04
N VAL A 106 -15.74 0.54 -8.30
CA VAL A 106 -16.77 0.87 -7.30
C VAL A 106 -16.84 -0.23 -6.25
N LEU A 107 -16.93 -1.50 -6.69
CA LEU A 107 -16.92 -2.63 -5.76
C LEU A 107 -15.60 -2.70 -4.99
N GLN A 108 -14.47 -2.43 -5.65
CA GLN A 108 -13.18 -2.32 -4.98
C GLN A 108 -13.19 -1.25 -3.89
N ALA A 109 -13.77 -0.07 -4.16
CA ALA A 109 -13.89 1.01 -3.19
C ALA A 109 -14.75 0.63 -1.97
N GLU A 110 -15.81 -0.15 -2.17
CA GLU A 110 -16.64 -0.68 -1.07
C GLU A 110 -15.88 -1.71 -0.23
N LEU A 111 -15.23 -2.69 -0.86
CA LEU A 111 -14.51 -3.75 -0.16
C LEU A 111 -13.33 -3.21 0.65
N ARG A 112 -12.58 -2.25 0.11
CA ARG A 112 -11.49 -1.59 0.86
C ARG A 112 -12.01 -0.72 1.99
N ALA A 113 -13.18 -0.08 1.83
CA ALA A 113 -13.79 0.68 2.91
C ALA A 113 -14.21 -0.24 4.05
N ARG A 114 -14.76 -1.43 3.74
CA ARG A 114 -15.05 -2.47 4.74
C ARG A 114 -13.79 -2.87 5.48
N ASP A 115 -12.74 -3.26 4.76
CA ASP A 115 -11.57 -3.91 5.37
C ASP A 115 -10.60 -2.96 6.07
N PHE A 116 -10.51 -1.69 5.64
CA PHE A 116 -9.47 -0.79 6.16
C PHE A 116 -9.95 0.17 7.25
N THR A 117 -11.25 0.25 7.49
CA THR A 117 -11.81 1.20 8.45
C THR A 117 -12.00 0.54 9.81
N PRO A 118 -11.50 1.15 10.91
CA PRO A 118 -11.59 0.57 12.25
C PRO A 118 -12.98 0.71 12.88
N SER A 119 -13.79 1.62 12.36
CA SER A 119 -15.14 1.94 12.83
C SER A 119 -16.04 2.31 11.66
N SER A 120 -17.35 2.29 11.90
CA SER A 120 -18.32 2.92 11.01
C SER A 120 -18.18 4.44 11.08
N ASP A 121 -18.41 5.15 9.97
CA ASP A 121 -18.41 6.62 9.92
C ASP A 121 -19.60 7.09 9.07
N SER A 122 -20.66 7.53 9.76
CA SER A 122 -21.89 8.02 9.08
C SER A 122 -21.63 9.25 8.22
N GLY A 123 -20.63 10.07 8.56
CA GLY A 123 -20.26 11.25 7.78
C GLY A 123 -19.63 10.85 6.45
N PHE A 124 -18.78 9.83 6.47
CA PHE A 124 -18.23 9.24 5.25
C PHE A 124 -19.32 8.61 4.36
N GLU A 125 -20.25 7.85 4.94
CA GLU A 125 -21.35 7.24 4.18
C GLU A 125 -22.24 8.31 3.50
N GLU A 126 -22.58 9.38 4.22
CA GLU A 126 -23.34 10.50 3.65
C GLU A 126 -22.56 11.26 2.57
N MET A 127 -21.25 11.40 2.73
CA MET A 127 -20.39 12.00 1.71
C MET A 127 -20.32 11.11 0.45
N ALA A 128 -20.18 9.79 0.61
CA ALA A 128 -20.10 8.84 -0.49
C ALA A 128 -21.37 8.87 -1.37
N LYS A 129 -22.56 8.99 -0.76
CA LYS A 129 -23.85 9.15 -1.48
C LYS A 129 -23.93 10.39 -2.36
N ARG A 130 -23.14 11.43 -2.06
CA ARG A 130 -23.15 12.71 -2.79
C ARG A 130 -22.17 12.74 -3.96
N ILE A 131 -21.34 11.72 -4.13
CA ILE A 131 -20.40 11.63 -5.23
C ILE A 131 -21.19 11.48 -6.55
N PRO A 132 -20.98 12.36 -7.55
CA PRO A 132 -21.65 12.21 -8.84
C PRO A 132 -21.35 10.84 -9.47
N GLY A 133 -22.40 10.09 -9.81
CA GLY A 133 -22.27 8.73 -10.35
C GLY A 133 -22.12 7.64 -9.28
N ALA A 134 -22.31 7.96 -7.99
CA ALA A 134 -22.42 6.97 -6.94
C ALA A 134 -23.51 5.94 -7.30
N ARG A 135 -23.14 4.66 -7.22
CA ARG A 135 -24.09 3.54 -7.36
C ARG A 135 -24.67 3.22 -5.99
N GLU A 136 -25.81 2.54 -5.99
CA GLU A 136 -26.30 1.89 -4.78
C GLU A 136 -25.24 0.92 -4.26
N PRO A 137 -24.88 0.97 -2.96
CA PRO A 137 -23.85 0.09 -2.45
C PRO A 137 -24.25 -1.37 -2.58
N THR A 138 -23.31 -2.20 -2.99
CA THR A 138 -23.52 -3.64 -3.17
C THR A 138 -23.44 -4.41 -1.86
N LEU A 139 -22.64 -3.94 -0.90
CA LEU A 139 -22.53 -4.54 0.44
C LEU A 139 -23.71 -4.13 1.35
N PRO A 140 -24.12 -4.99 2.31
CA PRO A 140 -25.11 -4.63 3.33
C PRO A 140 -24.63 -3.48 4.23
N GLU A 141 -25.53 -2.61 4.71
CA GLU A 141 -25.19 -1.38 5.48
C GLU A 141 -24.27 -1.65 6.69
N GLY A 142 -24.50 -2.71 7.45
CA GLY A 142 -23.67 -3.09 8.61
C GLY A 142 -22.34 -3.78 8.26
N GLU A 143 -22.07 -4.03 6.98
CA GLU A 143 -20.88 -4.75 6.50
C GLU A 143 -20.02 -3.89 5.56
N ARG A 144 -20.32 -2.58 5.45
CA ARG A 144 -19.61 -1.65 4.56
C ARG A 144 -18.35 -1.06 5.16
N LEU A 145 -18.26 -0.99 6.50
CA LEU A 145 -17.22 -0.29 7.25
C LEU A 145 -16.91 -1.04 8.56
N GLY A 146 -15.83 -0.66 9.25
CA GLY A 146 -15.50 -1.18 10.57
C GLY A 146 -14.87 -2.58 10.58
N GLY A 147 -14.42 -3.09 9.43
CA GLY A 147 -13.89 -4.44 9.28
C GLY A 147 -12.39 -4.59 9.60
N ALA A 148 -11.68 -3.52 9.97
CA ALA A 148 -10.22 -3.56 10.14
C ALA A 148 -9.73 -4.64 11.11
N ALA A 149 -10.41 -4.87 12.23
CA ALA A 149 -9.99 -5.93 13.17
C ALA A 149 -10.08 -7.33 12.54
N ARG A 150 -11.12 -7.60 11.73
CA ARG A 150 -11.30 -8.87 11.01
C ARG A 150 -10.26 -9.03 9.91
N PHE A 151 -10.00 -7.95 9.17
CA PHE A 151 -8.98 -7.95 8.13
C PHE A 151 -7.57 -8.12 8.70
N LEU A 152 -7.26 -7.51 9.86
CA LEU A 152 -5.99 -7.73 10.56
C LEU A 152 -5.81 -9.18 11.01
N ALA A 153 -6.86 -9.81 11.54
CA ALA A 153 -6.85 -11.23 11.88
C ALA A 153 -6.59 -12.11 10.65
N PHE A 154 -7.23 -11.83 9.49
CA PHE A 154 -6.89 -12.48 8.22
C PHE A 154 -5.39 -12.36 7.87
N LEU A 155 -4.83 -11.15 7.94
CA LEU A 155 -3.42 -10.96 7.60
C LEU A 155 -2.50 -11.80 8.51
N ARG A 156 -2.79 -11.84 9.81
CA ARG A 156 -2.00 -12.52 10.84
C ARG A 156 -2.14 -14.04 10.80
N ASP A 157 -3.38 -14.53 10.80
CA ASP A 157 -3.72 -15.94 11.08
C ASP A 157 -3.85 -16.79 9.82
N GLU A 158 -4.08 -16.17 8.66
CA GLU A 158 -4.38 -16.88 7.41
C GLU A 158 -3.35 -16.53 6.33
N LEU A 159 -3.18 -15.24 6.01
CA LEU A 159 -2.30 -14.81 4.90
C LEU A 159 -0.81 -15.06 5.20
N GLN A 160 -0.32 -14.62 6.36
CA GLN A 160 1.09 -14.78 6.70
C GLN A 160 1.52 -16.27 6.74
N PRO A 161 0.77 -17.18 7.38
CA PRO A 161 1.04 -18.62 7.28
C PRO A 161 1.03 -19.13 5.84
N PHE A 162 0.01 -18.79 5.05
CA PHE A 162 -0.07 -19.18 3.65
C PHE A 162 1.17 -18.76 2.84
N VAL A 163 1.64 -17.52 3.04
CA VAL A 163 2.86 -17.02 2.37
C VAL A 163 4.09 -17.81 2.81
N ARG A 164 4.25 -18.09 4.11
CA ARG A 164 5.39 -18.89 4.63
C ARG A 164 5.43 -20.31 4.08
N GLU A 165 4.28 -20.92 3.82
CA GLU A 165 4.17 -22.26 3.24
C GLU A 165 4.41 -22.25 1.72
N THR A 166 4.03 -21.17 1.04
CA THR A 166 4.13 -21.05 -0.43
C THR A 166 5.53 -20.61 -0.87
N VAL A 167 6.17 -19.72 -0.12
CA VAL A 167 7.45 -19.09 -0.49
C VAL A 167 8.43 -19.06 0.68
N SER A 168 9.73 -19.22 0.38
CA SER A 168 10.78 -19.20 1.41
C SER A 168 11.05 -17.77 1.91
N VAL A 169 10.28 -17.37 2.92
CA VAL A 169 10.34 -16.04 3.53
C VAL A 169 10.77 -16.10 4.99
N SER A 170 11.31 -14.98 5.47
CA SER A 170 11.82 -14.79 6.83
C SER A 170 10.65 -14.59 7.79
N GLU A 171 10.75 -15.16 8.99
CA GLU A 171 9.77 -14.93 10.06
C GLU A 171 9.81 -13.50 10.60
N THR A 172 10.95 -12.82 10.44
CA THR A 172 11.15 -11.42 10.86
C THR A 172 11.45 -10.50 9.68
N GLY A 173 11.29 -9.20 9.88
CA GLY A 173 11.57 -8.16 8.88
C GLY A 173 10.49 -8.04 7.81
N SER A 174 9.25 -8.39 8.14
CA SER A 174 8.07 -8.12 7.33
C SER A 174 7.75 -6.61 7.32
N THR A 175 7.15 -6.13 6.23
CA THR A 175 6.71 -4.74 6.10
C THR A 175 5.31 -4.71 5.53
N VAL A 176 4.42 -3.88 6.08
CA VAL A 176 3.12 -3.57 5.47
C VAL A 176 3.12 -2.15 4.91
N PHE A 177 2.59 -2.01 3.70
CA PHE A 177 2.42 -0.73 3.00
C PHE A 177 0.95 -0.49 2.69
N GLY A 178 0.47 0.73 2.96
CA GLY A 178 -0.86 1.17 2.61
C GLY A 178 -0.93 2.68 2.35
N SER A 179 -1.89 3.08 1.51
CA SER A 179 -2.16 4.49 1.19
C SER A 179 -3.60 4.89 1.50
N SER A 180 -3.85 6.12 1.95
CA SER A 180 -5.20 6.63 2.24
C SER A 180 -5.90 5.79 3.33
N LEU A 181 -7.05 5.17 3.05
CA LEU A 181 -7.68 4.19 3.94
C LEU A 181 -6.74 3.01 4.27
N GLY A 182 -5.95 2.53 3.30
CA GLY A 182 -4.93 1.52 3.58
C GLY A 182 -3.85 2.03 4.55
N GLY A 183 -3.51 3.31 4.50
CA GLY A 183 -2.62 3.95 5.47
C GLY A 183 -3.24 4.08 6.86
N LEU A 184 -4.54 4.35 6.94
CA LEU A 184 -5.31 4.30 8.19
C LEU A 184 -5.28 2.88 8.78
N PHE A 185 -5.51 1.85 7.96
CA PHE A 185 -5.41 0.46 8.39
C PHE A 185 -4.01 0.11 8.90
N VAL A 186 -2.94 0.56 8.23
CA VAL A 186 -1.56 0.37 8.69
C VAL A 186 -1.36 0.94 10.10
N LEU A 187 -1.91 2.12 10.40
CA LEU A 187 -1.87 2.69 11.74
C LEU A 187 -2.73 1.91 12.73
N HIS A 188 -3.92 1.45 12.32
CA HIS A 188 -4.77 0.58 13.13
C HIS A 188 -4.04 -0.72 13.51
N ALA A 189 -3.38 -1.37 12.55
CA ALA A 189 -2.59 -2.58 12.78
C ALA A 189 -1.45 -2.32 13.77
N LEU A 190 -0.68 -1.25 13.59
CA LEU A 190 0.41 -0.88 14.49
C LEU A 190 -0.07 -0.64 15.93
N PHE A 191 -1.17 0.09 16.12
CA PHE A 191 -1.61 0.44 17.48
C PHE A 191 -2.40 -0.67 18.16
N SER A 192 -3.08 -1.53 17.41
CA SER A 192 -3.87 -2.64 17.96
C SER A 192 -2.98 -3.85 18.24
N GLU A 193 -2.14 -4.23 17.28
CA GLU A 193 -1.32 -5.45 17.32
C GLU A 193 0.06 -5.20 16.67
N PRO A 194 0.98 -4.50 17.37
CA PRO A 194 2.27 -4.09 16.80
C PRO A 194 3.19 -5.25 16.42
N ASP A 195 2.96 -6.45 16.96
CA ASP A 195 3.80 -7.62 16.69
C ASP A 195 3.43 -8.33 15.36
N THR A 196 2.36 -7.88 14.69
CA THR A 196 1.90 -8.48 13.42
C THR A 196 2.87 -8.19 12.27
N PHE A 197 3.52 -7.02 12.25
CA PHE A 197 4.56 -6.69 11.26
C PHE A 197 5.74 -6.01 11.95
N ASP A 198 6.94 -6.16 11.40
CA ASP A 198 8.12 -5.48 11.96
C ASP A 198 8.23 -4.01 11.52
N SER A 199 7.60 -3.67 10.40
CA SER A 199 7.71 -2.34 9.78
C SER A 199 6.43 -1.93 9.06
N TYR A 200 6.14 -0.63 9.11
CA TYR A 200 4.87 -0.06 8.70
C TYR A 200 5.14 1.18 7.83
N ILE A 201 4.59 1.21 6.62
CA ILE A 201 4.63 2.38 5.74
C ILE A 201 3.19 2.87 5.55
N ALA A 202 2.82 3.93 6.26
CA ALA A 202 1.54 4.60 6.15
C ALA A 202 1.69 5.85 5.28
N THR A 203 1.19 5.77 4.05
CA THR A 203 1.19 6.90 3.10
C THR A 203 -0.15 7.59 3.13
N SER A 204 -0.14 8.92 3.29
CA SER A 204 -1.31 9.78 3.37
C SER A 204 -2.45 9.15 4.18
N PRO A 205 -2.18 8.65 5.41
CA PRO A 205 -3.16 7.90 6.18
C PRO A 205 -4.38 8.78 6.47
N ALA A 206 -5.57 8.21 6.28
CA ALA A 206 -6.84 8.89 6.53
C ALA A 206 -7.13 9.06 8.04
N ILE A 207 -6.22 9.72 8.77
CA ILE A 207 -6.30 9.93 10.23
C ILE A 207 -7.58 10.68 10.60
N TRP A 208 -8.14 11.51 9.73
CA TRP A 208 -9.38 12.26 9.97
C TRP A 208 -10.62 11.37 10.17
N TRP A 209 -10.54 10.09 9.81
CA TRP A 209 -11.65 9.13 9.89
C TRP A 209 -12.29 9.11 11.27
N ASP A 210 -13.62 9.13 11.31
CA ASP A 210 -14.42 9.01 12.53
C ASP A 210 -13.93 9.93 13.66
N GLY A 211 -13.71 11.21 13.33
CA GLY A 211 -13.28 12.21 14.30
C GLY A 211 -11.88 11.95 14.88
N GLU A 212 -10.96 11.42 14.06
CA GLU A 212 -9.60 11.07 14.46
C GLU A 212 -9.50 9.89 15.44
N ALA A 213 -10.42 8.92 15.34
CA ALA A 213 -10.51 7.76 16.25
C ALA A 213 -9.18 6.99 16.41
N VAL A 214 -8.33 6.95 15.37
CA VAL A 214 -7.02 6.29 15.43
C VAL A 214 -6.06 6.93 16.46
N LEU A 215 -6.22 8.22 16.79
CA LEU A 215 -5.47 8.85 17.88
C LEU A 215 -5.87 8.30 19.26
N GLY A 216 -7.12 7.86 19.41
CA GLY A 216 -7.57 7.14 20.60
C GLY A 216 -6.90 5.78 20.75
N LEU A 217 -6.74 5.04 19.63
CA LEU A 217 -5.99 3.77 19.61
C LEU A 217 -4.51 3.98 19.94
N GLU A 218 -3.87 5.00 19.38
CA GLU A 218 -2.50 5.39 19.76
C GLU A 218 -2.39 5.63 21.26
N ALA A 219 -3.30 6.41 21.85
CA ALA A 219 -3.23 6.75 23.27
C ALA A 219 -3.37 5.52 24.17
N GLN A 220 -4.20 4.55 23.79
CA GLN A 220 -4.34 3.26 24.48
C GLN A 220 -3.07 2.41 24.33
N ARG A 221 -2.44 2.39 23.14
CA ARG A 221 -1.17 1.69 22.91
C ARG A 221 -0.04 2.30 23.74
N ALA A 222 0.02 3.62 23.83
CA ALA A 222 1.07 4.33 24.56
C ALA A 222 1.12 3.99 26.05
N VAL A 223 -0.02 3.66 26.67
CA VAL A 223 -0.07 3.23 28.09
C VAL A 223 0.19 1.73 28.29
N SER A 224 0.22 0.95 27.19
CA SER A 224 0.39 -0.51 27.22
C SER A 224 1.85 -0.96 27.22
N GLY A 225 2.80 -0.06 26.94
CA GLY A 225 4.24 -0.34 26.99
C GLY A 225 5.02 0.25 25.83
N ASP A 226 6.25 -0.22 25.64
CA ASP A 226 7.07 0.19 24.51
C ASP A 226 6.46 -0.25 23.17
N LEU A 227 6.80 0.47 22.09
CA LEU A 227 6.34 0.19 20.73
C LEU A 227 7.56 -0.20 19.90
N ASP A 228 7.82 -1.50 19.78
CA ASP A 228 8.92 -2.05 18.99
C ASP A 228 8.52 -2.22 17.53
N ALA A 229 8.68 -1.15 16.74
CA ALA A 229 8.33 -1.13 15.32
C ALA A 229 9.16 -0.10 14.56
N ALA A 230 9.26 -0.25 13.23
CA ALA A 230 9.63 0.87 12.36
C ALA A 230 8.40 1.44 11.67
N LEU A 231 8.13 2.73 11.87
CA LEU A 231 7.02 3.44 11.22
C LEU A 231 7.55 4.52 10.28
N VAL A 232 7.08 4.48 9.04
CA VAL A 232 7.19 5.55 8.07
C VAL A 232 5.83 6.20 7.90
N LEU A 233 5.76 7.51 8.18
CA LEU A 233 4.65 8.38 7.84
C LEU A 233 5.03 9.21 6.61
N ALA A 234 4.24 9.17 5.55
CA ALA A 234 4.45 9.99 4.37
C ALA A 234 3.17 10.72 3.98
N VAL A 235 3.28 11.93 3.43
CA VAL A 235 2.14 12.72 2.94
C VAL A 235 2.58 13.68 1.84
N GLY A 236 1.72 13.93 0.85
CA GLY A 236 1.97 14.92 -0.20
C GLY A 236 1.72 16.33 0.32
N ALA A 237 2.65 17.25 0.06
CA ALA A 237 2.54 18.63 0.53
C ALA A 237 1.32 19.37 -0.04
N LEU A 238 0.81 18.95 -1.20
CA LEU A 238 -0.36 19.56 -1.87
C LEU A 238 -1.71 19.00 -1.37
N GLU A 239 -1.72 18.04 -0.43
CA GLU A 239 -2.97 17.46 0.10
C GLU A 239 -3.79 18.44 0.93
N GLU A 240 -3.16 19.52 1.42
CA GLU A 240 -3.83 20.64 2.07
C GLU A 240 -3.74 21.94 1.25
N ASN A 241 -3.65 21.83 -0.08
CA ASN A 241 -3.60 23.02 -0.92
C ASN A 241 -4.88 23.86 -0.73
N PRO A 242 -4.78 25.12 -0.25
CA PRO A 242 -5.96 25.97 -0.01
C PRO A 242 -6.73 26.32 -1.29
N GLN A 243 -6.12 26.12 -2.47
CA GLN A 243 -6.81 26.27 -3.76
C GLN A 243 -7.77 25.13 -4.08
N ILE A 244 -7.73 24.03 -3.31
CA ILE A 244 -8.67 22.89 -3.43
C ILE A 244 -9.32 22.64 -2.05
N PRO A 245 -10.23 23.52 -1.58
CA PRO A 245 -10.78 23.46 -0.22
C PRO A 245 -11.47 22.14 0.13
N MET A 246 -12.07 21.49 -0.87
CA MET A 246 -12.74 20.20 -0.72
C MET A 246 -11.79 19.08 -0.26
N LEU A 247 -10.50 19.16 -0.58
CA LEU A 247 -9.51 18.19 -0.10
C LEU A 247 -8.83 18.68 1.18
N ALA A 248 -8.58 19.98 1.30
CA ALA A 248 -7.93 20.57 2.47
C ALA A 248 -8.69 20.35 3.79
N GLN A 249 -10.02 20.17 3.74
CA GLN A 249 -10.83 19.89 4.93
C GLN A 249 -10.42 18.61 5.68
N PHE A 250 -9.79 17.64 5.01
CA PHE A 250 -9.33 16.38 5.61
C PHE A 250 -8.03 16.52 6.43
N LYS A 251 -7.38 17.69 6.35
CA LYS A 251 -6.19 18.02 7.16
C LYS A 251 -5.09 16.95 7.11
N MET A 252 -4.81 16.41 5.91
CA MET A 252 -3.88 15.29 5.73
C MET A 252 -2.45 15.58 6.25
N VAL A 253 -1.89 16.73 5.91
CA VAL A 253 -0.52 17.12 6.28
C VAL A 253 -0.45 17.42 7.78
N THR A 254 -1.42 18.19 8.28
CA THR A 254 -1.59 18.56 9.69
C THR A 254 -1.71 17.32 10.56
N ASN A 255 -2.55 16.35 10.17
CA ASN A 255 -2.78 15.13 10.94
C ASN A 255 -1.54 14.22 10.97
N VAL A 256 -0.81 14.11 9.85
CA VAL A 256 0.44 13.34 9.80
C VAL A 256 1.53 13.98 10.67
N ASN A 257 1.66 15.31 10.64
CA ASN A 257 2.60 16.01 11.53
C ASN A 257 2.21 15.82 13.00
N ARG A 258 0.93 15.95 13.35
CA ARG A 258 0.43 15.73 14.71
C ARG A 258 0.69 14.31 15.20
N MET A 259 0.49 13.30 14.36
CA MET A 259 0.78 11.91 14.70
C MET A 259 2.27 11.71 14.99
N GLU A 260 3.15 12.25 14.15
CA GLU A 260 4.60 12.17 14.38
C GLU A 260 5.03 12.88 15.66
N GLU A 261 4.55 14.10 15.90
CA GLU A 261 4.82 14.85 17.13
C GLU A 261 4.34 14.08 18.37
N THR A 262 3.16 13.46 18.29
CA THR A 262 2.59 12.65 19.39
C THR A 262 3.49 11.45 19.69
N LEU A 263 3.86 10.66 18.68
CA LEU A 263 4.71 9.48 18.84
C LEU A 263 6.13 9.84 19.32
N SER A 264 6.71 10.93 18.80
CA SER A 264 7.99 11.47 19.25
C SER A 264 7.94 11.90 20.72
N ALA A 265 6.81 12.46 21.19
CA ALA A 265 6.62 12.83 22.59
C ALA A 265 6.45 11.62 23.54
N ARG A 266 6.00 10.45 23.05
CA ARG A 266 5.90 9.22 23.86
C ARG A 266 7.24 8.65 24.28
N LYS A 267 8.30 8.92 23.51
CA LYS A 267 9.67 8.42 23.76
C LYS A 267 9.75 6.89 23.88
N HIS A 268 9.03 6.19 23.01
CA HIS A 268 9.20 4.75 22.82
C HIS A 268 10.67 4.46 22.46
N ALA A 269 11.32 3.57 23.21
CA ALA A 269 12.74 3.31 23.08
C ALA A 269 13.05 2.51 21.81
N SER A 270 12.13 1.61 21.44
CA SER A 270 12.30 0.70 20.30
C SER A 270 11.64 1.22 19.01
N LEU A 271 10.85 2.30 19.09
CA LEU A 271 10.18 2.88 17.91
C LEU A 271 11.19 3.61 17.02
N ARG A 272 11.30 3.15 15.76
CA ARG A 272 12.02 3.86 14.71
C ARG A 272 11.03 4.63 13.84
N LEU A 273 10.93 5.93 14.06
CA LEU A 273 10.00 6.81 13.36
C LEU A 273 10.69 7.59 12.23
N SER A 274 10.04 7.68 11.07
CA SER A 274 10.44 8.55 9.96
C SER A 274 9.22 9.25 9.37
N ARG A 275 9.33 10.55 9.12
CA ARG A 275 8.27 11.34 8.49
C ARG A 275 8.76 12.03 7.22
N PHE A 276 7.94 11.97 6.18
CA PHE A 276 8.17 12.66 4.92
C PHE A 276 6.96 13.50 4.52
N VAL A 277 7.15 14.82 4.44
CA VAL A 277 6.26 15.70 3.67
C VAL A 277 6.87 15.87 2.30
N LEU A 278 6.17 15.41 1.27
CA LEU A 278 6.69 15.26 -0.09
C LEU A 278 6.25 16.46 -0.93
N GLU A 279 7.19 17.38 -1.13
CA GLU A 279 6.99 18.60 -1.91
C GLU A 279 6.55 18.31 -3.35
N GLY A 280 5.58 19.09 -3.84
CA GLY A 280 5.02 18.92 -5.18
C GLY A 280 4.07 17.74 -5.35
N GLU A 281 3.90 16.89 -4.32
CA GLU A 281 3.05 15.70 -4.40
C GLU A 281 1.63 15.95 -3.90
N SER A 282 0.68 15.35 -4.61
CA SER A 282 -0.76 15.28 -4.31
C SER A 282 -1.13 13.92 -3.70
N HIS A 283 -2.39 13.74 -3.28
CA HIS A 283 -2.87 12.49 -2.66
C HIS A 283 -2.64 11.23 -3.51
N THR A 284 -2.62 11.35 -4.84
CA THR A 284 -2.40 10.21 -5.75
C THR A 284 -0.94 10.09 -6.18
N SER A 285 -0.27 11.19 -6.52
CA SER A 285 1.11 11.18 -7.01
C SER A 285 2.14 10.84 -5.94
N VAL A 286 1.80 11.05 -4.66
CA VAL A 286 2.67 10.76 -3.51
C VAL A 286 3.04 9.28 -3.38
N VAL A 287 2.18 8.37 -3.82
CA VAL A 287 2.29 6.91 -3.57
C VAL A 287 3.66 6.31 -3.98
N PRO A 288 4.10 6.41 -5.26
CA PRO A 288 5.39 5.85 -5.67
C PRO A 288 6.58 6.48 -4.92
N VAL A 289 6.53 7.77 -4.63
CA VAL A 289 7.61 8.49 -3.94
C VAL A 289 7.68 8.09 -2.46
N ALA A 290 6.53 7.96 -1.80
CA ALA A 290 6.43 7.50 -0.42
C ALA A 290 6.89 6.06 -0.27
N LEU A 291 6.49 5.16 -1.19
CA LEU A 291 6.93 3.77 -1.18
C LEU A 291 8.45 3.66 -1.27
N THR A 292 9.07 4.32 -2.26
CA THR A 292 10.52 4.25 -2.46
C THR A 292 11.30 4.84 -1.29
N ARG A 293 10.90 6.02 -0.77
CA ARG A 293 11.55 6.61 0.42
C ARG A 293 11.33 5.78 1.68
N GLY A 294 10.14 5.22 1.87
CA GLY A 294 9.81 4.38 3.01
C GLY A 294 10.61 3.07 3.02
N LEU A 295 10.71 2.39 1.88
CA LEU A 295 11.55 1.21 1.74
C LEU A 295 13.02 1.53 2.04
N ARG A 296 13.54 2.66 1.57
CA ARG A 296 14.91 3.10 1.91
C ARG A 296 15.05 3.37 3.40
N ALA A 297 14.08 4.03 4.04
CA ALA A 297 14.13 4.30 5.48
C ALA A 297 14.14 3.01 6.33
N ILE A 298 13.43 1.96 5.90
CA ILE A 298 13.36 0.66 6.58
C ILE A 298 14.59 -0.20 6.33
N TYR A 299 15.03 -0.31 5.06
CA TYR A 299 15.95 -1.34 4.61
C TYR A 299 17.36 -0.86 4.27
N SER A 300 17.57 0.44 4.06
CA SER A 300 18.92 0.92 3.73
C SER A 300 19.84 0.57 4.89
N ARG A 301 20.97 -0.06 4.57
CA ARG A 301 22.09 -0.15 5.52
C ARG A 301 22.45 1.29 5.86
N ARG A 302 22.25 1.71 7.11
CA ARG A 302 22.77 3.00 7.55
C ARG A 302 24.29 2.97 7.28
N PRO A 303 24.86 4.03 6.70
CA PRO A 303 26.29 4.11 6.42
C PRO A 303 27.11 3.89 7.69
#